data_AF-Q4D2D1-F1
#
_entry.id   AF-Q4D2D1-F1
#
_cell.length_a   1.000
_cell.length_b   1.000
_cell.length_c   1.000
_cell.angle_alpha   90.00
_cell.angle_beta   90.00
_cell.angle_gamma   90.00
#
_symmetry.space_group_name_H-M   'P 1'
#
loop_
_entity.id
_entity.type
_entity.pdbx_description
1 polymer ?
#
loop_
_entity_poly.entity_id
_entity_poly.type
_entity_poly.pdbx_seq_one_letter_code
_entity_poly.pdbx_strand_id
1 'polypeptide(L)'
;MNCPRTLFFSLLLIFLLVMFTTVHGAAGDDGRDTSDTEGDDDSLFKYLEMLEVSDLRQMLHEKKQPFHHLRSKQELIHAIITLEKKEKLVEKLRRRRDTKASRPHVLRVEYCSG
;
A
#
# COMPACT_ATOMS: atom_id res chain seq x y z
N MET A 1 -6.33 13.10 47.71
CA MET A 1 -6.90 13.83 46.56
C MET A 1 -6.58 13.02 45.33
N ASN A 2 -7.55 12.22 44.91
CA ASN A 2 -7.39 11.15 43.92
C ASN A 2 -7.22 11.80 42.55
N CYS A 3 -6.10 11.57 41.87
CA CYS A 3 -5.81 12.11 40.55
C CYS A 3 -6.36 11.17 39.46
N PRO A 4 -7.60 11.36 38.94
CA PRO A 4 -8.14 10.51 37.88
C PRO A 4 -7.36 10.63 36.56
N ARG A 5 -6.55 11.68 36.38
CA ARG A 5 -5.81 11.93 35.15
C ARG A 5 -4.75 10.87 34.84
N THR A 6 -4.09 10.29 35.84
CA THR A 6 -3.04 9.28 35.60
C THR A 6 -3.61 7.96 35.09
N LEU A 7 -4.83 7.60 35.51
CA LEU A 7 -5.52 6.39 35.03
C LEU A 7 -5.89 6.50 33.55
N PHE A 8 -6.35 7.68 33.09
CA PHE A 8 -6.66 7.90 31.68
C PHE A 8 -5.42 7.75 30.78
N PHE A 9 -4.28 8.32 31.17
CA PHE A 9 -3.05 8.18 30.39
C PHE A 9 -2.54 6.73 30.36
N SER A 10 -2.66 6.01 31.48
CA SER A 10 -2.24 4.61 31.54
C SER A 10 -3.11 3.71 30.65
N LEU A 11 -4.44 3.89 30.66
CA LEU A 11 -5.35 3.16 29.77
C LEU A 11 -5.11 3.47 28.28
N LEU A 12 -4.85 4.73 27.94
CA LEU A 12 -4.56 5.14 26.57
C LEU A 12 -3.26 4.47 26.05
N LEU A 13 -2.24 4.38 26.90
CA LEU A 13 -0.95 3.79 26.54
C LEU A 13 -1.06 2.27 26.31
N ILE A 14 -1.85 1.57 27.14
CA ILE A 14 -2.15 0.14 26.94
C ILE A 14 -2.91 -0.08 25.63
N PHE A 15 -3.90 0.77 25.33
CA PHE A 15 -4.66 0.67 24.09
C PHE A 15 -3.78 0.84 22.85
N LEU A 16 -2.84 1.80 22.88
CA LEU A 16 -1.88 1.98 21.80
C LEU A 16 -0.98 0.74 21.61
N LEU A 17 -0.49 0.14 22.70
CA LEU A 17 0.33 -1.09 22.62
C LEU A 17 -0.43 -2.26 21.98
N VAL A 18 -1.70 -2.47 22.32
CA VAL A 18 -2.53 -3.55 21.75
C VAL A 18 -2.78 -3.36 20.25
N MET A 19 -2.96 -2.12 19.80
CA MET A 19 -3.14 -1.82 18.37
C MET A 19 -1.87 -2.09 17.55
N PHE A 20 -0.69 -1.91 18.15
CA PHE A 20 0.58 -2.22 17.47
C PHE A 20 0.88 -3.73 17.39
N THR A 21 0.50 -4.53 18.40
CA THR A 21 0.80 -5.97 18.40
C THR A 21 -0.12 -6.77 17.46
N THR A 22 -1.38 -6.36 17.31
CA THR A 22 -2.35 -7.10 16.47
C THR A 22 -2.06 -7.01 14.97
N VAL A 23 -1.26 -6.04 14.52
CA VAL A 23 -0.89 -5.90 13.10
C VAL A 23 0.28 -6.83 12.69
N HIS A 24 1.03 -7.39 13.64
CA HIS A 24 2.14 -8.30 13.33
C HIS A 24 1.72 -9.77 13.09
N GLY A 25 0.45 -10.13 13.32
CA GLY A 25 -0.05 -11.51 13.22
C GLY A 25 -0.60 -11.94 11.86
N ALA A 26 -0.59 -11.07 10.84
CA ALA A 26 -1.12 -11.37 9.51
C ALA A 26 -0.06 -11.29 8.41
N ALA A 27 1.18 -11.70 8.75
CA ALA A 27 2.18 -12.11 7.76
C ALA A 27 1.76 -13.46 7.14
N GLY A 28 0.61 -13.44 6.47
CA GLY A 28 0.21 -14.48 5.52
C GLY A 28 1.16 -14.40 4.34
N ASP A 29 2.21 -15.22 4.44
CA ASP A 29 2.82 -15.99 3.36
C ASP A 29 2.16 -15.79 1.98
N ASP A 30 2.60 -14.74 1.30
CA ASP A 30 2.38 -14.51 -0.13
C ASP A 30 3.73 -14.03 -0.71
N GLY A 31 4.80 -14.73 -0.31
CA GLY A 31 6.19 -14.47 -0.68
C GLY A 31 6.55 -14.94 -2.09
N ARG A 32 5.68 -14.74 -3.09
CA ARG A 32 5.93 -15.23 -4.46
C ARG A 32 6.02 -14.18 -5.57
N ASP A 33 5.82 -12.89 -5.28
CA ASP A 33 5.87 -11.84 -6.32
C ASP A 33 7.03 -10.83 -6.18
N THR A 34 7.93 -10.97 -5.20
CA THR A 34 9.00 -9.96 -5.01
C THR A 34 10.10 -10.02 -6.07
N SER A 35 10.30 -11.17 -6.71
CA SER A 35 11.33 -11.39 -7.74
C SER A 35 11.10 -10.54 -8.99
N ASP A 36 9.85 -10.41 -9.44
CA ASP A 36 9.56 -9.78 -10.73
C ASP A 36 9.51 -8.25 -10.63
N THR A 37 9.48 -7.71 -9.41
CA THR A 37 9.37 -6.27 -9.20
C THR A 37 10.70 -5.55 -9.47
N GLU A 38 11.84 -6.16 -9.10
CA GLU A 38 13.15 -5.53 -9.31
C GLU A 38 13.48 -5.36 -10.80
N GLY A 39 13.16 -6.36 -11.63
CA GLY A 39 13.39 -6.28 -13.09
C GLY A 39 12.47 -5.29 -13.81
N ASP A 40 11.21 -5.16 -13.37
CA ASP A 40 10.25 -4.18 -13.91
C ASP A 40 10.75 -2.75 -13.65
N ASP A 41 11.24 -2.48 -12.43
CA ASP A 41 11.77 -1.18 -12.02
C ASP A 41 12.98 -0.73 -12.85
N ASP A 42 13.92 -1.63 -13.16
CA ASP A 42 15.09 -1.32 -13.96
C ASP A 42 14.72 -0.93 -15.40
N SER A 43 13.74 -1.61 -15.98
CA SER A 43 13.24 -1.32 -17.33
C SER A 43 12.49 0.02 -17.37
N LEU A 44 11.66 0.28 -16.36
CA LEU A 44 10.93 1.53 -16.18
C LEU A 44 11.90 2.69 -15.94
N PHE A 45 12.94 2.49 -15.14
CA PHE A 45 13.96 3.50 -14.90
C PHE A 45 14.65 3.90 -16.20
N LYS A 46 15.10 2.94 -17.01
CA LYS A 46 15.70 3.21 -18.33
C LYS A 46 14.75 3.95 -19.27
N TYR A 47 13.46 3.59 -19.26
CA TYR A 47 12.45 4.31 -20.02
C TYR A 47 12.33 5.77 -19.59
N LEU A 48 12.17 6.02 -18.29
CA LEU A 48 12.06 7.37 -17.73
C LEU A 48 13.36 8.18 -17.89
N GLU A 49 14.50 7.50 -17.92
CA GLU A 49 15.80 8.13 -18.18
C GLU A 49 15.93 8.65 -19.62
N MET A 50 15.20 8.09 -20.58
CA MET A 50 15.16 8.62 -21.95
C MET A 50 14.30 9.88 -22.11
N LEU A 51 13.34 10.12 -21.20
CA LEU A 51 12.43 11.26 -21.28
C LEU A 51 13.09 12.58 -20.88
N GLU A 52 12.54 13.71 -21.35
CA GLU A 52 13.01 15.02 -20.93
C GLU A 52 12.57 15.37 -19.50
N VAL A 53 13.29 16.28 -18.84
CA VAL A 53 12.95 16.74 -17.48
C VAL A 53 11.57 17.43 -17.45
N SER A 54 11.22 18.14 -18.53
CA SER A 54 9.89 18.73 -18.77
C SER A 54 8.80 17.66 -18.71
N ASP A 55 8.96 16.56 -19.44
CA ASP A 55 7.99 15.46 -19.49
C ASP A 55 7.83 14.80 -18.12
N LEU A 56 8.94 14.55 -17.42
CA LEU A 56 8.88 13.97 -16.07
C LEU A 56 8.13 14.89 -15.08
N ARG A 57 8.35 16.21 -15.17
CA ARG A 57 7.60 17.19 -14.36
C ARG A 57 6.13 17.23 -14.75
N GLN A 58 5.82 17.14 -16.04
CA GLN A 58 4.45 17.08 -16.53
C GLN A 58 3.73 15.83 -16.02
N MET A 59 4.38 14.67 -16.06
CA MET A 59 3.83 13.43 -15.50
C MET A 59 3.48 13.58 -14.01
N LEU A 60 4.39 14.15 -13.21
CA LEU A 60 4.12 14.41 -11.79
C LEU A 60 2.99 15.43 -11.59
N HIS A 61 2.93 16.46 -12.44
CA HIS A 61 1.86 17.46 -12.42
C HIS A 61 0.48 16.84 -12.72
N GLU A 62 0.38 16.01 -13.77
CA GLU A 62 -0.86 15.32 -14.15
C GLU A 62 -1.35 14.38 -13.03
N LYS A 63 -0.40 13.77 -12.32
CA LYS A 63 -0.67 12.94 -11.14
C LYS A 63 -0.87 13.76 -9.85
N LYS A 64 -0.91 15.09 -9.94
CA LYS A 64 -1.07 16.04 -8.83
C LYS A 64 -0.03 15.84 -7.71
N GLN A 65 1.17 15.39 -8.06
CA GLN A 65 2.28 15.28 -7.13
C GLN A 65 3.12 16.57 -7.13
N PRO A 66 3.51 17.07 -5.94
CA PRO A 66 4.41 18.21 -5.87
C PRO A 66 5.80 17.79 -6.35
N PHE A 67 6.41 18.55 -7.26
CA PHE A 67 7.74 18.27 -7.78
C PHE A 67 8.74 19.42 -7.62
N HIS A 68 8.32 20.59 -7.08
CA HIS A 68 9.20 21.76 -6.91
C HIS A 68 10.40 21.51 -5.98
N HIS A 69 10.30 20.50 -5.10
CA HIS A 69 11.40 20.10 -4.22
C HIS A 69 12.42 19.17 -4.91
N LEU A 70 12.06 18.59 -6.05
CA LEU A 70 12.89 17.66 -6.82
C LEU A 70 13.74 18.46 -7.83
N ARG A 71 15.05 18.48 -7.59
CA ARG A 71 16.01 19.28 -8.38
C ARG A 71 16.64 18.47 -9.49
N SER A 72 16.91 17.18 -9.24
CA SER A 72 17.60 16.32 -10.20
C SER A 72 16.63 15.50 -11.04
N LYS A 73 17.09 15.08 -12.23
CA LYS A 73 16.32 14.15 -13.09
C LYS A 73 16.07 12.83 -12.37
N GLN A 74 17.08 12.31 -11.67
CA GLN A 74 16.99 11.06 -10.91
C GLN A 74 15.94 11.15 -9.80
N GLU A 75 15.89 12.27 -9.07
CA GLU A 75 14.86 12.51 -8.05
C GLU A 75 13.44 12.47 -8.63
N LEU A 76 13.24 13.05 -9.83
CA LEU A 76 11.96 13.00 -10.53
C LEU A 76 11.60 11.56 -10.92
N ILE A 77 12.54 10.81 -11.48
CA ILE A 77 12.35 9.41 -11.87
C ILE A 77 11.98 8.56 -10.65
N HIS A 78 12.73 8.67 -9.55
CA HIS A 78 12.45 7.94 -8.32
C HIS A 78 11.09 8.31 -7.71
N ALA A 79 10.69 9.58 -7.79
CA ALA A 79 9.38 10.02 -7.34
C ALA A 79 8.26 9.37 -8.17
N ILE A 80 8.41 9.30 -9.50
CA ILE A 80 7.45 8.65 -10.40
C ILE A 80 7.36 7.15 -10.10
N ILE A 81 8.49 6.45 -9.99
CA ILE A 81 8.52 5.01 -9.67
C ILE A 81 7.83 4.74 -8.32
N THR A 82 8.16 5.55 -7.30
CA THR A 82 7.55 5.42 -5.97
C THR A 82 6.04 5.64 -6.01
N LEU A 83 5.60 6.62 -6.79
CA LEU A 83 4.18 6.90 -6.99
C LEU A 83 3.48 5.72 -7.67
N GLU A 84 4.05 5.18 -8.73
CA GLU A 84 3.47 4.05 -9.47
C GLU A 84 3.36 2.81 -8.59
N LYS A 85 4.38 2.51 -7.78
CA LYS A 85 4.32 1.42 -6.79
C LYS A 85 3.19 1.61 -5.79
N LYS A 86 2.99 2.85 -5.31
CA LYS A 86 1.89 3.18 -4.42
C LYS A 86 0.53 2.98 -5.09
N GLU A 87 0.38 3.41 -6.35
CA GLU A 87 -0.84 3.21 -7.13
C GLU A 87 -1.12 1.72 -7.36
N LYS A 88 -0.11 0.95 -7.80
CA LYS A 88 -0.16 -0.52 -7.97
C LYS A 88 -0.59 -1.21 -6.67
N LEU A 89 -0.04 -0.79 -5.53
CA LEU A 89 -0.38 -1.35 -4.21
C LEU A 89 -1.84 -1.04 -3.82
N VAL A 90 -2.29 0.20 -3.98
CA VAL A 90 -3.66 0.62 -3.68
C VAL A 90 -4.66 -0.17 -4.52
N GLU A 91 -4.36 -0.37 -5.80
CA GLU A 91 -5.19 -1.16 -6.70
C GLU A 91 -5.22 -2.64 -6.31
N LYS A 92 -4.07 -3.24 -5.96
CA LYS A 92 -4.00 -4.63 -5.44
C LYS A 92 -4.85 -4.80 -4.18
N LEU A 93 -4.81 -3.82 -3.26
CA LEU A 93 -5.63 -3.84 -2.03
C LEU A 93 -7.11 -3.69 -2.32
N ARG A 94 -7.48 -2.80 -3.26
CA ARG A 94 -8.87 -2.62 -3.70
C ARG A 94 -9.45 -3.91 -4.27
N ARG A 95 -8.74 -4.54 -5.23
CA ARG A 95 -9.17 -5.82 -5.82
C ARG A 95 -9.36 -6.90 -4.76
N ARG A 96 -8.43 -7.04 -3.81
CA ARG A 96 -8.56 -8.01 -2.71
C ARG A 96 -9.79 -7.76 -1.83
N ARG A 97 -10.14 -6.49 -1.60
CA ARG A 97 -11.36 -6.12 -0.85
C ARG A 97 -12.61 -6.53 -1.62
N ASP A 98 -12.66 -6.23 -2.92
CA ASP A 98 -13.80 -6.56 -3.78
C ASP A 98 -14.00 -8.09 -3.87
N THR A 99 -12.92 -8.86 -4.00
CA THR A 99 -13.00 -10.33 -4.03
C THR A 99 -13.51 -10.90 -2.70
N LYS A 100 -13.06 -10.37 -1.56
CA LYS A 100 -13.53 -10.83 -0.23
C LYS A 100 -15.02 -10.56 -0.02
N ALA A 101 -15.53 -9.42 -0.48
CA ALA A 101 -16.95 -9.10 -0.39
C ALA A 101 -17.81 -9.98 -1.32
N SER A 102 -17.25 -10.42 -2.45
CA SER A 102 -17.99 -11.15 -3.50
C SER A 102 -18.00 -12.67 -3.36
N ARG A 103 -17.38 -13.29 -2.34
CA ARG A 103 -17.40 -14.77 -2.23
C ARG A 103 -18.86 -15.22 -2.08
N PRO A 104 -19.46 -15.89 -3.08
CA PRO A 104 -20.82 -16.37 -2.95
C PRO A 104 -20.82 -17.42 -1.83
N HIS A 105 -21.65 -17.22 -0.82
CA HIS A 105 -21.93 -18.28 0.15
C HIS A 105 -22.62 -19.42 -0.61
N VAL A 106 -21.87 -20.47 -0.94
CA VAL A 106 -22.44 -21.68 -1.52
C VAL A 106 -23.24 -22.36 -0.41
N LEU A 107 -24.56 -22.14 -0.43
CA LEU A 107 -25.49 -22.90 0.41
C LEU A 107 -25.45 -24.35 -0.07
N ARG A 108 -24.78 -25.20 0.69
CA ARG A 108 -24.81 -26.64 0.49
C ARG A 108 -26.16 -27.14 1.01
N VAL A 109 -27.11 -27.38 0.10
CA VAL A 109 -28.38 -28.02 0.44
C VAL A 109 -28.11 -29.51 0.59
N GLU A 110 -28.16 -30.02 1.82
CA GLU A 110 -28.14 -31.45 2.07
C GLU A 110 -29.58 -31.96 2.02
N TYR A 111 -29.87 -32.83 1.05
CA TYR A 111 -31.16 -33.49 0.95
C TYR A 111 -31.14 -34.71 1.87
N CYS A 112 -31.96 -34.68 2.92
CA CYS A 112 -32.24 -35.86 3.73
C CYS A 112 -33.22 -36.76 2.96
N SER A 113 -32.75 -37.88 2.45
CA SER A 113 -33.61 -38.97 1.96
C SER A 113 -33.87 -39.94 3.12
N GLY A 114 -35.04 -39.85 3.73
CA GLY A 114 -35.54 -40.77 4.77
C GLY A 114 -36.98 -40.45 5.09
#